data_AF-A0A820D4G9-F1
#
_entry.id   AF-A0A820D4G9-F1
#
_cell.length_a   1.000
_cell.length_b   1.000
_cell.length_c   1.000
_cell.angle_alpha   90.00
_cell.angle_beta   90.00
_cell.angle_gamma   90.00
#
_symmetry.space_group_name_H-M   'P 1'
#
loop_
_entity.id
_entity.type
_entity.pdbx_description
1 polymer ?
#
loop_
_entity_poly.entity_id
_entity_poly.type
_entity_poly.pdbx_seq_one_letter_code
_entity_poly.pdbx_strand_id
1 'polypeptide(L)'
;MSAFGLQAIRDMFSAMMDICSQLILRWKRFAGEEIDFLHNLCDEIVQERRKYPNDVNDLLNQMINGKESETCQQLSDENIRCQLLTFLVAGHETTSGLLSFTMYYLLKNPQAVQKAQAEIDQYNEITIDVLSKLKYIDAVLKETLRLQPTAPAFVLESKVGDIVLPEGYIVHQNETVVVSLS
;
A
#
# COMPACT_ATOMS: atom_id res chain seq x y z
N MET A 1 4.44 8.66 14.71
CA MET A 1 3.19 9.06 14.01
C MET A 1 2.74 7.83 13.25
N SER A 2 1.52 7.30 13.50
CA SER A 2 1.04 6.12 12.76
C SER A 2 0.91 6.48 11.28
N ALA A 3 1.50 5.69 10.38
CA ALA A 3 1.37 5.86 8.93
C ALA A 3 -0.09 5.75 8.45
N PHE A 4 -0.99 5.28 9.30
CA PHE A 4 -2.43 5.13 9.05
C PHE A 4 -3.28 5.87 10.08
N GLY A 5 -2.80 7.00 10.61
CA GLY A 5 -3.64 7.90 11.42
C GLY A 5 -4.78 8.49 10.58
N LEU A 6 -5.89 8.89 11.22
CA LEU A 6 -7.05 9.46 10.52
C LEU A 6 -6.73 10.65 9.61
N GLN A 7 -5.80 11.52 10.04
CA GLN A 7 -5.30 12.61 9.20
C GLN A 7 -4.54 12.08 7.98
N ALA A 8 -3.65 11.11 8.17
CA ALA A 8 -2.91 10.48 7.08
C ALA A 8 -3.85 9.77 6.08
N ILE A 9 -4.91 9.12 6.56
CA ILE A 9 -5.95 8.48 5.72
C ILE A 9 -6.76 9.54 4.95
N ARG A 10 -7.13 10.66 5.58
CA ARG A 10 -7.86 11.76 4.92
C ARG A 10 -6.98 12.48 3.90
N ASP A 11 -5.73 12.77 4.22
CA ASP A 11 -4.77 13.39 3.29
C ASP A 11 -4.49 12.45 2.11
N MET A 12 -4.37 11.15 2.39
CA MET A 12 -4.32 10.09 1.36
C MET A 12 -5.54 10.12 0.47
N PHE A 13 -6.74 10.41 0.96
CA PHE A 13 -7.96 10.36 0.15
C PHE A 13 -7.89 11.21 -1.11
N SER A 14 -7.25 12.38 -1.07
CA SER A 14 -7.10 13.22 -2.27
C SER A 14 -6.22 12.56 -3.34
N ALA A 15 -5.06 12.04 -2.94
CA ALA A 15 -4.13 11.30 -3.79
C ALA A 15 -4.68 9.92 -4.20
N MET A 16 -5.49 9.30 -3.34
CA MET A 16 -6.13 8.02 -3.62
C MET A 16 -7.36 8.17 -4.47
N MET A 17 -8.09 9.29 -4.42
CA MET A 17 -9.08 9.60 -5.44
C MET A 17 -8.41 9.73 -6.81
N ASP A 18 -7.20 10.26 -6.89
CA ASP A 18 -6.40 10.27 -8.11
C ASP A 18 -5.94 8.86 -8.51
N ILE A 19 -5.37 8.05 -7.59
CA ILE A 19 -4.95 6.66 -7.88
C ILE A 19 -6.16 5.77 -8.22
N CYS A 20 -7.20 5.77 -7.40
CA CYS A 20 -8.48 5.11 -7.67
C CYS A 20 -9.06 5.65 -8.97
N SER A 21 -9.05 6.95 -9.26
CA SER A 21 -9.53 7.42 -10.57
C SER A 21 -8.63 6.96 -11.71
N GLN A 22 -7.32 6.91 -11.55
CA GLN A 22 -6.41 6.42 -12.58
C GLN A 22 -6.53 4.91 -12.79
N LEU A 23 -6.78 4.14 -11.74
CA LEU A 23 -7.05 2.71 -11.82
C LEU A 23 -8.48 2.48 -12.31
N ILE A 24 -9.49 2.95 -11.60
CA ILE A 24 -10.92 2.81 -11.89
C ILE A 24 -11.33 3.48 -13.20
N LEU A 25 -10.93 4.71 -13.57
CA LEU A 25 -11.28 5.28 -14.88
C LEU A 25 -10.61 4.53 -16.03
N ARG A 26 -9.36 4.08 -15.83
CA ARG A 26 -8.68 3.23 -16.80
C ARG A 26 -9.38 1.87 -16.91
N TRP A 27 -9.91 1.35 -15.81
CA TRP A 27 -10.66 0.08 -15.76
C TRP A 27 -12.11 0.24 -16.24
N LYS A 28 -12.76 1.39 -16.05
CA LYS A 28 -14.13 1.68 -16.51
C LYS A 28 -14.22 1.71 -18.02
N ARG A 29 -13.08 1.92 -18.69
CA ARG A 29 -12.91 1.76 -20.14
C ARG A 29 -12.89 0.29 -20.59
N PHE A 30 -12.69 -0.67 -19.68
CA PHE A 30 -12.50 -2.10 -19.99
C PHE A 30 -13.35 -3.09 -19.17
N ALA A 31 -13.98 -2.69 -18.05
CA ALA A 31 -14.50 -3.61 -17.02
C ALA A 31 -15.60 -2.97 -16.13
N GLY A 32 -16.70 -2.51 -16.74
CA GLY A 32 -17.77 -1.81 -16.02
C GLY A 32 -18.46 -2.65 -14.94
N GLU A 33 -18.74 -3.92 -15.23
CA GLU A 33 -19.46 -4.83 -14.32
C GLU A 33 -18.58 -5.25 -13.12
N GLU A 34 -17.27 -5.40 -13.32
CA GLU A 34 -16.31 -5.78 -12.30
C GLU A 34 -16.07 -4.66 -11.28
N ILE A 35 -16.10 -3.40 -11.73
CA ILE A 35 -16.01 -2.24 -10.84
C ILE A 35 -17.24 -2.15 -9.94
N ASP A 36 -18.42 -2.36 -10.50
CA ASP A 36 -19.66 -2.34 -9.73
C ASP A 36 -19.66 -3.47 -8.69
N PHE A 37 -19.17 -4.66 -9.05
CA PHE A 37 -18.96 -5.75 -8.09
C PHE A 37 -18.04 -5.34 -6.93
N LEU A 38 -16.88 -4.74 -7.23
CA LEU A 38 -15.93 -4.31 -6.20
C LEU A 38 -16.51 -3.22 -5.29
N HIS A 39 -17.24 -2.26 -5.85
CA HIS A 39 -17.95 -1.25 -5.06
C HIS A 39 -19.01 -1.87 -4.16
N ASN A 40 -19.86 -2.74 -4.71
CA ASN A 40 -20.92 -3.41 -3.96
C ASN A 40 -20.34 -4.25 -2.82
N LEU A 41 -19.26 -5.00 -3.07
CA LEU A 41 -18.58 -5.79 -2.05
C LEU A 41 -18.05 -4.91 -0.90
N CYS A 42 -17.43 -3.77 -1.22
CA CYS A 42 -16.95 -2.85 -0.19
C CYS A 42 -18.11 -2.22 0.60
N ASP A 43 -19.18 -1.82 -0.08
CA ASP A 43 -20.38 -1.27 0.55
C ASP A 43 -21.04 -2.31 1.47
N GLU A 44 -21.13 -3.58 1.05
CA GLU A 44 -21.61 -4.70 1.86
C GLU A 44 -20.77 -4.91 3.13
N ILE A 45 -19.43 -4.92 3.01
CA ILE A 45 -18.51 -5.06 4.15
C ILE A 45 -18.73 -3.93 5.17
N VAL A 46 -18.88 -2.68 4.70
CA VAL A 46 -19.13 -1.52 5.57
C VAL A 46 -20.50 -1.64 6.24
N GLN A 47 -21.54 -2.00 5.49
CA GLN A 47 -22.90 -2.18 6.02
C GLN A 47 -22.98 -3.30 7.05
N GLU A 48 -22.33 -4.44 6.78
CA GLU A 48 -22.28 -5.57 7.72
C GLU A 48 -21.60 -5.15 9.01
N ARG A 49 -20.46 -4.45 8.95
CA ARG A 49 -19.75 -3.96 10.14
C ARG A 49 -20.60 -2.96 10.95
N ARG A 50 -21.37 -2.09 10.29
CA ARG A 50 -22.28 -1.16 10.98
C ARG A 50 -23.47 -1.88 11.61
N LYS A 51 -23.99 -2.92 10.96
CA LYS A 51 -25.11 -3.73 11.46
C LYS A 51 -24.70 -4.62 12.64
N TYR A 52 -23.47 -5.12 12.63
CA TYR A 52 -22.88 -5.94 13.69
C TYR A 52 -21.57 -5.32 14.20
N PRO A 53 -21.64 -4.23 14.98
CA PRO A 53 -20.46 -3.59 15.53
C PRO A 53 -19.66 -4.57 16.41
N ASN A 54 -18.35 -4.49 16.30
CA ASN A 54 -17.43 -5.23 17.15
C ASN A 54 -16.25 -4.32 17.54
N ASP A 55 -15.54 -4.68 18.60
CA ASP A 55 -14.40 -3.91 19.11
C ASP A 55 -13.05 -4.41 18.55
N VAL A 56 -13.06 -5.01 17.35
CA VAL A 56 -11.84 -5.46 16.68
C VAL A 56 -10.98 -4.25 16.35
N ASN A 57 -9.69 -4.28 16.68
CA ASN A 57 -8.78 -3.20 16.32
C ASN A 57 -8.26 -3.39 14.88
N ASP A 58 -9.10 -3.10 13.88
CA ASP A 58 -8.77 -3.13 12.46
C ASP A 58 -8.94 -1.78 11.78
N LEU A 59 -8.42 -1.66 10.55
CA LEU A 59 -8.49 -0.43 9.76
C LEU A 59 -9.94 -0.01 9.48
N LEU A 60 -10.86 -0.96 9.29
CA LEU A 60 -12.27 -0.66 9.02
C LEU A 60 -12.94 0.01 10.23
N ASN A 61 -12.73 -0.51 11.43
CA ASN A 61 -13.23 0.09 12.66
C ASN A 61 -12.60 1.45 12.92
N GLN A 62 -11.31 1.64 12.58
CA GLN A 62 -10.68 2.95 12.65
C GLN A 62 -11.30 3.95 11.67
N MET A 63 -11.64 3.51 10.44
CA MET A 63 -12.28 4.37 9.44
C MET A 63 -13.75 4.71 9.78
N ILE A 64 -14.51 3.76 10.34
CA ILE A 64 -15.92 3.96 10.72
C ILE A 64 -16.05 4.83 11.97
N ASN A 65 -15.25 4.55 13.00
CA ASN A 65 -15.39 5.17 14.32
C ASN A 65 -14.49 6.40 14.49
N GLY A 66 -13.44 6.49 13.68
CA GLY A 66 -12.46 7.56 13.76
C GLY A 66 -13.03 8.93 13.45
N LYS A 67 -12.62 9.91 14.25
CA LYS A 67 -12.92 11.33 14.04
C LYS A 67 -11.64 12.08 13.82
N GLU A 68 -11.62 12.97 12.83
CA GLU A 68 -10.49 13.85 12.60
C GLU A 68 -10.25 14.75 13.81
N SER A 69 -8.98 14.97 14.16
CA SER A 69 -8.60 15.74 15.34
C SER A 69 -8.98 17.22 15.26
N GLU A 70 -9.04 17.80 14.05
CA GLU A 70 -9.29 19.23 13.86
C GLU A 70 -10.76 19.55 13.63
N THR A 71 -11.43 18.78 12.78
CA THR A 71 -12.84 19.05 12.41
C THR A 71 -13.85 18.21 13.17
N CYS A 72 -13.40 17.20 13.92
CA CYS A 72 -14.25 16.17 14.56
C CYS A 72 -15.18 15.42 13.57
N GLN A 73 -14.92 15.50 12.27
CA GLN A 73 -15.71 14.82 11.23
C GLN A 73 -15.27 13.36 11.08
N GLN A 74 -16.23 12.52 10.71
CA GLN A 74 -15.99 11.14 10.28
C GLN A 74 -15.78 11.09 8.77
N LEU A 75 -15.15 10.01 8.29
CA LEU A 75 -15.05 9.74 6.86
C LEU A 75 -16.43 9.45 6.27
N SER A 76 -16.68 9.92 5.05
CA SER A 76 -17.89 9.54 4.31
C SER A 76 -17.82 8.08 3.87
N ASP A 77 -18.97 7.42 3.68
CA ASP A 77 -18.99 6.03 3.23
C ASP A 77 -18.31 5.85 1.85
N GLU A 78 -18.44 6.84 0.97
CA GLU A 78 -17.70 6.88 -0.30
C GLU A 78 -16.18 6.87 -0.08
N ASN A 79 -15.70 7.68 0.87
CA ASN A 79 -14.28 7.72 1.23
C ASN A 79 -13.82 6.37 1.80
N ILE A 80 -14.58 5.81 2.74
CA ILE A 80 -14.28 4.49 3.32
C ILE A 80 -14.20 3.41 2.23
N ARG A 81 -15.14 3.40 1.27
CA ARG A 81 -15.11 2.47 0.14
C ARG A 81 -13.85 2.64 -0.72
N CYS A 82 -13.50 3.86 -1.10
CA CYS A 82 -12.29 4.12 -1.89
C CYS A 82 -11.01 3.69 -1.16
N GLN A 83 -10.95 3.92 0.15
CA GLN A 83 -9.82 3.48 0.99
C GLN A 83 -9.73 1.95 1.05
N LEU A 84 -10.86 1.25 1.26
CA LEU A 84 -10.92 -0.21 1.25
C LEU A 84 -10.42 -0.79 -0.08
N LEU A 85 -10.91 -0.25 -1.20
CA LEU A 85 -10.45 -0.68 -2.53
C LEU A 85 -8.95 -0.44 -2.71
N THR A 86 -8.45 0.71 -2.24
CA THR A 86 -7.02 0.99 -2.34
C THR A 86 -6.19 0.00 -1.54
N PHE A 87 -6.59 -0.34 -0.32
CA PHE A 87 -5.86 -1.34 0.47
C PHE A 87 -5.88 -2.73 -0.18
N LEU A 88 -7.01 -3.13 -0.77
CA LEU A 88 -7.14 -4.41 -1.46
C LEU A 88 -6.23 -4.48 -2.69
N VAL A 89 -6.28 -3.45 -3.55
CA VAL A 89 -5.50 -3.42 -4.80
C VAL A 89 -4.02 -3.19 -4.52
N ALA A 90 -3.67 -2.16 -3.76
CA ALA A 90 -2.28 -1.76 -3.54
C ALA A 90 -1.51 -2.75 -2.65
N GLY A 91 -2.17 -3.40 -1.69
CA GLY A 91 -1.52 -4.24 -0.70
C GLY A 91 -1.35 -5.70 -1.12
N HIS A 92 -2.31 -6.27 -1.86
CA HIS A 92 -2.33 -7.71 -2.11
C HIS A 92 -1.34 -8.15 -3.20
N GLU A 93 -1.37 -7.53 -4.38
CA GLU A 93 -0.52 -7.93 -5.51
C GLU A 93 0.97 -7.62 -5.25
N THR A 94 1.26 -6.44 -4.70
CA THR A 94 2.65 -6.01 -4.43
C THR A 94 3.32 -6.90 -3.38
N THR A 95 2.61 -7.27 -2.31
CA THR A 95 3.13 -8.12 -1.24
C THR A 95 3.25 -9.58 -1.68
N SER A 96 2.25 -10.11 -2.39
CA SER A 96 2.30 -11.48 -2.92
C SER A 96 3.43 -11.65 -3.95
N GLY A 97 3.66 -10.64 -4.80
CA GLY A 97 4.81 -10.58 -5.69
C GLY A 97 6.13 -10.59 -4.93
N LEU A 98 6.26 -9.78 -3.86
CA LEU A 98 7.48 -9.70 -3.05
C LEU A 98 7.80 -11.07 -2.45
N LEU A 99 6.81 -11.73 -1.84
CA LEU A 99 7.00 -13.04 -1.24
C LEU A 99 7.35 -14.11 -2.29
N SER A 100 6.72 -14.04 -3.47
CA SER A 100 6.99 -14.96 -4.57
C SER A 100 8.43 -14.85 -5.07
N PHE A 101 8.93 -13.62 -5.31
CA PHE A 101 10.32 -13.39 -5.70
C PHE A 101 11.31 -13.68 -4.57
N THR A 102 10.93 -13.40 -3.32
CA THR A 102 11.74 -13.75 -2.14
C THR A 102 11.98 -15.25 -2.09
N MET A 103 10.93 -16.05 -2.23
CA MET A 103 11.03 -17.51 -2.27
C MET A 103 11.85 -17.98 -3.46
N TYR A 104 11.65 -17.41 -4.65
CA TYR A 104 12.46 -17.71 -5.82
C TYR A 104 13.96 -17.48 -5.57
N TYR A 105 14.35 -16.30 -5.06
CA TYR A 105 15.76 -15.98 -4.81
C TYR A 105 16.36 -16.83 -3.69
N LEU A 106 15.60 -17.11 -2.64
CA LEU A 106 16.03 -18.01 -1.56
C LEU A 106 16.30 -19.42 -2.11
N LEU A 107 15.39 -19.99 -2.89
CA LEU A 107 15.57 -21.32 -3.49
C LEU A 107 16.78 -21.40 -4.43
N LYS A 108 17.18 -20.29 -5.06
CA LYS A 108 18.39 -20.19 -5.88
C LYS A 108 19.68 -19.99 -5.07
N ASN A 109 19.58 -19.67 -3.78
CA ASN A 109 20.71 -19.36 -2.91
C ASN A 109 20.65 -20.18 -1.60
N PRO A 110 21.05 -21.46 -1.61
CA PRO A 110 20.92 -22.34 -0.44
C PRO A 110 21.60 -21.83 0.84
N GLN A 111 22.73 -21.12 0.71
CA GLN A 111 23.40 -20.49 1.84
C GLN A 111 22.54 -19.40 2.50
N ALA A 112 21.78 -18.64 1.70
CA ALA A 112 20.87 -17.63 2.21
C ALA A 112 19.70 -18.26 2.96
N VAL A 113 19.17 -19.39 2.49
CA VAL A 113 18.13 -20.16 3.19
C VAL A 113 18.62 -20.62 4.55
N GLN A 114 19.81 -21.23 4.62
CA GLN A 114 20.38 -21.70 5.88
C GLN A 114 20.55 -20.56 6.89
N LYS A 115 21.01 -19.40 6.44
CA LYS A 115 21.19 -18.23 7.30
C LYS A 115 19.85 -17.62 7.74
N ALA A 116 18.84 -17.61 6.88
CA ALA A 116 17.48 -17.17 7.22
C ALA A 116 16.83 -18.11 8.24
N GLN A 117 16.95 -19.42 8.05
CA GLN A 117 16.47 -20.43 9.01
C GLN A 117 17.19 -20.28 10.36
N ALA A 118 18.52 -20.18 10.36
CA ALA A 118 19.30 -19.99 11.59
C ALA A 118 18.97 -18.69 12.35
N GLU A 119 18.45 -17.65 11.69
CA GLU A 119 17.94 -16.45 12.37
C GLU A 119 16.59 -16.72 13.03
N ILE A 120 15.69 -17.41 12.34
CA ILE A 120 14.36 -17.76 12.86
C ILE A 120 14.46 -18.76 14.02
N ASP A 121 15.33 -19.76 13.91
CA ASP A 121 15.55 -20.83 14.90
C ASP A 121 16.08 -20.32 16.25
N GLN A 122 16.51 -19.06 16.34
CA GLN A 122 16.88 -18.42 17.62
C GLN A 122 15.66 -18.10 18.50
N TYR A 123 14.46 -18.17 17.94
CA TYR A 123 13.22 -17.80 18.61
C TYR A 123 12.25 -19.00 18.63
N ASN A 124 11.71 -19.31 19.81
CA ASN A 124 10.73 -20.39 19.96
C ASN A 124 9.33 -20.00 19.43
N GLU A 125 9.06 -18.69 19.36
CA GLU A 125 7.79 -18.12 18.89
C GLU A 125 8.05 -16.80 18.16
N ILE A 126 7.30 -16.56 17.08
CA ILE A 126 7.40 -15.31 16.31
C ILE A 126 6.32 -14.35 16.79
N THR A 127 6.70 -13.44 17.67
CA THR A 127 5.86 -12.33 18.13
C THR A 127 6.18 -11.04 17.38
N ILE A 128 5.34 -10.01 17.52
CA ILE A 128 5.57 -8.69 16.91
C ILE A 128 6.93 -8.11 17.30
N ASP A 129 7.34 -8.27 18.56
CA ASP A 129 8.65 -7.80 19.05
C ASP A 129 9.81 -8.55 18.39
N VAL A 130 9.62 -9.83 18.07
CA VAL A 130 10.62 -10.65 17.36
C VAL A 130 10.79 -10.19 15.93
N LEU A 131 9.71 -9.83 15.22
CA LEU A 131 9.79 -9.36 13.83
C LEU A 131 10.80 -8.21 13.66
N SER A 132 10.85 -7.28 14.62
CA SER A 132 11.80 -6.15 14.60
C SER A 132 13.27 -6.57 14.74
N LYS A 133 13.53 -7.80 15.19
CA LYS A 133 14.86 -8.36 15.44
C LYS A 133 15.38 -9.25 14.30
N LEU A 134 14.51 -9.63 13.35
CA LEU A 134 14.86 -10.48 12.19
C LEU A 134 15.58 -9.66 11.12
N LYS A 135 16.81 -9.26 11.41
CA LYS A 135 17.62 -8.36 10.57
C LYS A 135 17.98 -8.99 9.23
N TYR A 136 18.24 -10.28 9.20
CA TYR A 136 18.60 -10.98 7.98
C TYR A 136 17.39 -11.23 7.10
N ILE A 137 16.23 -11.57 7.67
CA ILE A 137 14.97 -11.61 6.91
C ILE A 137 14.64 -10.24 6.30
N ASP A 138 14.77 -9.15 7.08
CA ASP A 138 14.61 -7.78 6.55
C ASP A 138 15.57 -7.48 5.39
N ALA A 139 16.84 -7.89 5.52
CA ALA A 139 17.82 -7.77 4.44
C ALA A 139 17.45 -8.58 3.19
N VAL A 140 16.92 -9.80 3.35
CA VAL A 140 16.46 -10.66 2.24
C VAL A 140 15.28 -10.01 1.50
N LEU A 141 14.32 -9.46 2.22
CA LEU A 141 13.17 -8.76 1.62
C LEU A 141 13.63 -7.49 0.87
N LYS A 142 14.53 -6.71 1.46
CA LYS A 142 15.12 -5.52 0.82
C LYS A 142 15.92 -5.86 -0.43
N GLU A 143 16.72 -6.92 -0.38
CA GLU A 143 17.50 -7.36 -1.55
C GLU A 143 16.59 -7.89 -2.66
N THR A 144 15.50 -8.55 -2.29
CA THR A 144 14.46 -8.95 -3.25
C THR A 144 13.85 -7.73 -3.93
N LEU A 145 13.47 -6.69 -3.18
CA LEU A 145 12.94 -5.45 -3.75
C LEU A 145 13.98 -4.67 -4.58
N ARG A 146 15.27 -4.75 -4.22
CA ARG A 146 16.36 -4.14 -5.01
C ARG A 146 16.51 -4.82 -6.37
N LEU A 147 16.32 -6.13 -6.43
CA LEU A 147 16.42 -6.91 -7.67
C LEU A 147 15.12 -6.90 -8.49
N GLN A 148 13.98 -6.93 -7.80
CA GLN A 148 12.67 -7.07 -8.38
C GLN A 148 11.65 -6.23 -7.60
N PRO A 149 11.57 -4.92 -7.88
CA PRO A 149 10.56 -4.06 -7.28
C PRO A 149 9.17 -4.43 -7.83
N THR A 150 8.24 -4.82 -6.94
CA THR A 150 6.88 -5.21 -7.36
C THR A 150 5.99 -4.04 -7.79
N ALA A 151 6.38 -2.82 -7.41
CA ALA A 151 5.94 -1.58 -8.02
C ALA A 151 7.17 -0.92 -8.67
N PRO A 152 7.50 -1.22 -9.94
CA PRO A 152 8.80 -0.91 -10.53
C PRO A 152 8.97 0.55 -10.94
N ALA A 153 7.91 1.34 -10.97
CA ALA A 153 7.99 2.75 -11.31
C ALA A 153 6.88 3.56 -10.66
N PHE A 154 7.13 4.85 -10.49
CA PHE A 154 6.10 5.83 -10.16
C PHE A 154 6.30 7.10 -10.99
N VAL A 155 5.25 7.90 -11.07
CA VAL A 155 5.20 9.08 -11.92
C VAL A 155 5.14 10.33 -11.06
N LEU A 156 5.92 11.34 -11.42
CA LEU A 156 5.96 12.64 -10.77
C LEU A 156 5.67 13.75 -11.78
N GLU A 157 5.04 14.82 -11.30
CA GLU A 157 4.83 16.06 -12.05
C GLU A 157 5.05 17.25 -11.13
N SER A 158 5.71 18.30 -11.63
CA SER A 158 5.79 19.56 -10.89
C SER A 158 4.48 20.33 -11.00
N LYS A 159 3.87 20.63 -9.85
CA LYS A 159 2.68 21.50 -9.75
C LYS A 159 3.03 22.97 -9.44
N VAL A 160 4.28 23.26 -9.07
CA VAL A 160 4.70 24.59 -8.55
C VAL A 160 5.53 25.41 -9.55
N GLY A 161 5.82 24.88 -10.74
CA GLY A 161 6.61 25.54 -11.78
C GLY A 161 7.76 24.67 -12.29
N ASP A 162 8.64 25.25 -13.10
CA ASP A 162 9.81 24.54 -13.64
C ASP A 162 10.80 24.19 -12.52
N ILE A 163 11.35 22.97 -12.57
CA ILE A 163 12.33 22.46 -11.60
C ILE A 163 13.65 22.20 -12.33
N VAL A 164 14.75 22.70 -11.76
CA VAL A 164 16.10 22.40 -12.24
C VAL A 164 16.67 21.23 -11.42
N LEU A 165 16.91 20.11 -12.09
CA LEU A 165 17.57 18.93 -11.53
C LEU A 165 19.10 19.13 -11.49
N PRO A 166 19.85 18.28 -10.75
CA PRO A 166 21.30 18.23 -10.84
C PRO A 166 21.78 18.17 -12.30
N GLU A 167 22.97 18.73 -12.56
CA GLU A 167 23.55 18.85 -13.91
C GLU A 167 22.80 19.80 -14.87
N GLY A 168 21.78 20.51 -14.40
CA GLY A 168 21.13 21.59 -15.14
C GLY A 168 19.97 21.14 -16.04
N TYR A 169 19.50 19.91 -15.92
CA TYR A 169 18.30 19.45 -16.62
C TYR A 169 17.07 20.18 -16.07
N ILE A 170 16.23 20.69 -16.96
CA ILE A 170 15.00 21.41 -16.59
C ILE A 170 13.82 20.45 -16.83
N VAL A 171 13.02 20.27 -15.79
CA VAL A 171 11.69 19.64 -15.86
C VAL A 171 10.67 20.76 -15.86
N HIS A 172 9.92 20.90 -16.94
CA HIS A 172 8.94 21.95 -17.07
C HIS A 172 7.69 21.68 -16.22
N GLN A 173 6.94 22.71 -15.89
CA GLN A 173 5.66 22.55 -15.19
C GLN A 173 4.72 21.61 -15.96
N ASN A 174 4.07 20.68 -15.24
CA ASN A 174 3.24 19.61 -15.79
C ASN A 174 3.96 18.62 -16.72
N GLU A 175 5.29 18.67 -16.81
CA GLU A 175 6.05 17.63 -17.46
C GLU A 175 6.06 16.37 -16.59
N THR A 176 5.75 15.24 -17.21
CA THR A 176 5.67 13.94 -16.55
C THR A 176 7.05 13.29 -16.50
N VAL A 177 7.54 13.03 -15.29
CA VAL A 177 8.78 12.29 -15.04
C VAL A 177 8.44 10.90 -14.52
N VAL A 178 8.99 9.87 -15.16
CA VAL A 178 8.86 8.49 -14.70
C VAL A 178 10.12 8.10 -13.93
N VAL A 179 9.96 7.73 -12.67
CA VAL A 179 11.05 7.18 -11.85
C VAL A 179 11.04 5.67 -11.97
N SER A 180 12.07 5.11 -12.62
CA SER A 180 12.30 3.66 -12.67
C SER A 180 13.05 3.21 -11.42
N LEU A 181 12.54 2.15 -10.78
CA LEU A 181 13.16 1.48 -9.64
C LEU A 181 13.92 0.21 -10.04
N SER A 182 13.73 -0.26 -11.28
CA SER A 182 14.51 -1.34 -11.91
C SER A 182 15.74 -0.80 -12.64
#